data_AF-A0A6P5RCG7-F1
#
_entry.id   AF-A0A6P5RCG7-F1
#
_cell.length_a   1.000
_cell.length_b   1.000
_cell.length_c   1.000
_cell.angle_alpha   90.00
_cell.angle_beta   90.00
_cell.angle_gamma   90.00
#
_symmetry.space_group_name_H-M   'P 1'
#
loop_
_entity.id
_entity.type
_entity.pdbx_description
1 polymer ?
#
loop_
_entity_poly.entity_id
_entity_poly.type
_entity_poly.pdbx_seq_one_letter_code
_entity_poly.pdbx_strand_id
1 'polypeptide(L)'
;IKRERVLLLGGFNSRLSKDLPSDLQKLRCKVAFHALRFAPPILGIGNKLAERMSSKGPYLALHLRMEKDVWVRTGCLPGLSPEYDEIVNNERIQRPELLTGRSNMTYHERKLAGLCPLNALEVTRLLKALGAPKNARIYWAGGPPFGGKEALLPLTGEFPHFYNKEDLALPGELEPFSNRASVMAAIDYIVSENSDVFMPSHGGNMGHAIQV
;
A
#
# COMPACT_ATOMS: atom_id res chain seq x y z
N ILE A 1 -33.08 -37.10 8.72
CA ILE A 1 -32.12 -36.42 7.81
C ILE A 1 -31.93 -35.00 8.32
N LYS A 2 -30.78 -34.66 8.92
CA LYS A 2 -30.47 -33.27 9.27
C LYS A 2 -30.21 -32.51 7.97
N ARG A 3 -31.13 -31.62 7.58
CA ARG A 3 -30.91 -30.68 6.48
C ARG A 3 -30.08 -29.52 7.02
N GLU A 4 -28.79 -29.54 6.77
CA GLU A 4 -27.97 -28.35 6.94
C GLU A 4 -28.46 -27.28 5.95
N ARG A 5 -28.89 -26.12 6.46
CA ARG A 5 -29.42 -25.01 5.64
C ARG A 5 -28.37 -23.94 5.34
N VAL A 6 -27.19 -24.06 5.94
CA VAL A 6 -26.08 -23.12 5.83
C VAL A 6 -24.82 -23.93 5.62
N LEU A 7 -24.10 -23.62 4.54
CA LEU A 7 -22.79 -24.19 4.23
C LEU A 7 -21.74 -23.09 4.45
N LEU A 8 -20.85 -23.30 5.43
CA LEU A 8 -19.67 -22.45 5.61
C LEU A 8 -18.50 -23.09 4.85
N LEU A 9 -18.12 -22.48 3.75
CA LEU A 9 -16.90 -22.84 3.03
C LEU A 9 -15.73 -22.05 3.62
N GLY A 10 -14.68 -22.73 4.07
CA GLY A 10 -13.44 -22.11 4.53
C GLY A 10 -12.36 -22.14 3.45
N GLY A 11 -11.31 -21.32 3.58
CA GLY A 11 -10.14 -21.40 2.71
C GLY A 11 -10.36 -20.91 1.27
N PHE A 12 -11.14 -19.84 1.08
CA PHE A 12 -11.44 -19.23 -0.24
C PHE A 12 -10.22 -18.63 -0.98
N ASN A 13 -9.03 -18.69 -0.40
CA ASN A 13 -7.78 -18.44 -1.13
C ASN A 13 -7.61 -19.48 -2.27
N SER A 14 -8.22 -20.66 -2.10
CA SER A 14 -8.37 -21.69 -3.11
C SER A 14 -9.39 -21.23 -4.16
N ARG A 15 -8.93 -21.05 -5.40
CA ARG A 15 -9.81 -20.71 -6.53
C ARG A 15 -10.88 -21.80 -6.66
N LEU A 16 -12.16 -21.44 -6.56
CA LEU A 16 -13.24 -22.27 -7.14
C LEU A 16 -12.87 -22.57 -8.60
N SER A 17 -13.14 -23.78 -9.09
CA SER A 17 -12.77 -24.19 -10.45
C SER A 17 -13.26 -23.15 -11.47
N LYS A 18 -12.44 -22.91 -12.49
CA LYS A 18 -12.66 -21.86 -13.51
C LYS A 18 -12.90 -22.52 -14.86
N ASP A 19 -14.15 -22.86 -15.14
CA ASP A 19 -14.54 -23.48 -16.41
C ASP A 19 -15.09 -22.45 -17.40
N LEU A 20 -14.46 -21.27 -17.49
CA LEU A 20 -14.84 -20.20 -18.42
C LEU A 20 -13.68 -19.89 -19.39
N PRO A 21 -13.98 -19.61 -20.68
CA PRO A 21 -13.03 -18.98 -21.61
C PRO A 21 -12.42 -17.70 -21.03
N SER A 22 -11.18 -17.39 -21.43
CA SER A 22 -10.39 -16.27 -20.88
C SER A 22 -11.12 -14.94 -20.91
N ASP A 23 -11.81 -14.63 -22.02
CA ASP A 23 -12.50 -13.35 -22.18
C ASP A 23 -13.73 -13.22 -21.27
N LEU A 24 -14.51 -14.29 -21.12
CA LEU A 24 -15.63 -14.33 -20.18
C LEU A 24 -15.14 -14.26 -18.73
N GLN A 25 -13.98 -14.85 -18.43
CA GLN A 25 -13.37 -14.77 -17.11
C GLN A 25 -12.90 -13.34 -16.79
N LYS A 26 -12.28 -12.64 -17.74
CA LYS A 26 -11.89 -11.23 -17.59
C LYS A 26 -13.11 -10.34 -17.41
N LEU A 27 -14.16 -10.54 -18.24
CA LEU A 27 -15.42 -9.82 -18.11
C LEU A 27 -16.05 -10.04 -16.74
N ARG A 28 -16.13 -11.29 -16.28
CA ARG A 28 -16.65 -11.63 -14.93
C ARG A 28 -15.87 -10.91 -13.83
N CYS A 29 -14.53 -10.93 -13.90
CA CYS A 29 -13.68 -10.22 -12.93
C CYS A 29 -13.91 -8.71 -12.98
N LYS A 30 -14.01 -8.11 -14.16
CA LYS A 30 -14.23 -6.68 -14.34
C LYS A 30 -15.60 -6.25 -13.80
N VAL A 31 -16.66 -6.99 -14.12
CA VAL A 31 -18.02 -6.74 -13.60
C VAL A 31 -18.05 -6.88 -12.08
N ALA A 32 -17.45 -7.94 -11.53
CA ALA A 32 -17.38 -8.13 -10.08
C ALA A 32 -16.60 -6.99 -9.40
N PHE A 33 -15.48 -6.56 -9.99
CA PHE A 33 -14.69 -5.43 -9.48
C PHE A 33 -15.50 -4.14 -9.47
N HIS A 34 -16.18 -3.78 -10.57
CA HIS A 34 -17.02 -2.58 -10.61
C HIS A 34 -18.25 -2.65 -9.69
N ALA A 35 -18.72 -3.85 -9.36
CA ALA A 35 -19.79 -4.03 -8.37
C ALA A 35 -19.30 -3.83 -6.92
N LEU A 36 -17.98 -3.95 -6.65
CA LEU A 36 -17.42 -3.63 -5.34
C LEU A 36 -17.39 -2.12 -5.17
N ARG A 37 -18.25 -1.63 -4.25
CA ARG A 37 -18.30 -0.22 -3.88
C ARG A 37 -18.08 -0.07 -2.39
N PHE A 38 -17.29 0.91 -1.99
CA PHE A 38 -17.13 1.24 -0.58
C PHE A 38 -18.46 1.74 0.01
N ALA A 39 -18.65 1.49 1.31
CA ALA A 39 -19.81 1.97 2.02
C ALA A 39 -19.87 3.51 2.00
N PRO A 40 -21.06 4.13 1.98
CA PRO A 40 -21.21 5.59 1.86
C PRO A 40 -20.38 6.41 2.87
N PRO A 41 -20.24 6.02 4.16
CA PRO A 41 -19.40 6.77 5.09
C PRO A 41 -17.91 6.81 4.69
N ILE A 42 -17.40 5.71 4.11
CA ILE A 42 -16.00 5.58 3.66
C ILE A 42 -15.78 6.44 2.41
N LEU A 43 -16.71 6.38 1.45
CA LEU A 43 -16.69 7.25 0.27
C LEU A 43 -16.74 8.72 0.67
N GLY A 44 -17.59 9.07 1.64
CA GLY A 44 -17.76 10.44 2.11
C GLY A 44 -16.47 11.04 2.66
N ILE A 45 -15.77 10.32 3.54
CA ILE A 45 -14.48 10.82 4.08
C ILE A 45 -13.37 10.76 3.03
N GLY A 46 -13.25 9.68 2.25
CA GLY A 46 -12.23 9.54 1.21
C GLY A 46 -12.30 10.66 0.17
N ASN A 47 -13.50 10.96 -0.33
CA ASN A 47 -13.72 12.03 -1.30
C ASN A 47 -13.41 13.41 -0.71
N LYS A 48 -13.76 13.67 0.55
CA LYS A 48 -13.40 14.93 1.22
C LYS A 48 -11.88 15.12 1.30
N LEU A 49 -11.13 14.09 1.63
CA LEU A 49 -9.67 14.18 1.68
C LEU A 49 -9.06 14.37 0.28
N ALA A 50 -9.59 13.68 -0.73
CA ALA A 50 -9.20 13.87 -2.12
C ALA A 50 -9.49 15.29 -2.62
N GLU A 51 -10.63 15.86 -2.27
CA GLU A 51 -11.00 17.24 -2.57
C GLU A 51 -10.06 18.25 -1.91
N ARG A 52 -9.64 18.01 -0.66
CA ARG A 52 -8.64 18.86 0.02
C ARG A 52 -7.28 18.85 -0.68
N MET A 53 -6.87 17.71 -1.25
CA MET A 53 -5.66 17.64 -2.06
C MET A 53 -5.81 18.38 -3.39
N SER A 54 -6.84 18.03 -4.16
CA SER A 54 -7.06 18.53 -5.53
C SER A 54 -7.47 20.00 -5.59
N SER A 55 -8.16 20.54 -4.57
CA SER A 55 -8.51 21.97 -4.48
C SER A 55 -7.29 22.90 -4.40
N LYS A 56 -6.10 22.34 -4.16
CA LYS A 56 -4.81 23.06 -4.12
C LYS A 56 -3.94 22.79 -5.34
N GLY A 57 -4.48 22.12 -6.36
CA GLY A 57 -3.78 21.76 -7.60
C GLY A 57 -3.56 20.25 -7.74
N PRO A 58 -2.94 19.83 -8.85
CA PRO A 58 -2.69 18.42 -9.12
C PRO A 58 -1.75 17.81 -8.07
N TYR A 59 -1.91 16.52 -7.81
CA TYR A 59 -1.12 15.80 -6.82
C TYR A 59 -0.77 14.37 -7.26
N LEU A 60 0.38 13.94 -6.76
CA LEU A 60 0.90 12.58 -6.88
C LEU A 60 0.46 11.76 -5.67
N ALA A 61 -0.08 10.57 -5.88
CA ALA A 61 -0.27 9.60 -4.81
C ALA A 61 0.84 8.55 -4.82
N LEU A 62 1.53 8.41 -3.69
CA LEU A 62 2.55 7.38 -3.44
C LEU A 62 1.99 6.33 -2.50
N HIS A 63 1.85 5.09 -2.96
CA HIS A 63 1.58 3.98 -2.05
C HIS A 63 2.89 3.42 -1.51
N LEU A 64 3.19 3.70 -0.24
CA LEU A 64 4.45 3.35 0.44
C LEU A 64 4.24 2.16 1.38
N ARG A 65 4.89 1.04 1.04
CA ARG A 65 4.95 -0.18 1.86
C ARG A 65 6.26 -0.24 2.64
N MET A 66 6.38 0.64 3.64
CA MET A 66 7.59 0.82 4.45
C MET A 66 7.46 0.27 5.87
N GLU A 67 6.41 -0.50 6.16
CA GLU A 67 6.13 -1.07 7.47
C GLU A 67 7.11 -2.21 7.83
N LYS A 68 7.34 -2.45 9.12
CA LYS A 68 8.30 -3.45 9.62
C LYS A 68 8.05 -4.85 9.03
N ASP A 69 6.78 -5.26 8.92
CA ASP A 69 6.40 -6.57 8.37
C ASP A 69 6.80 -6.73 6.89
N VAL A 70 6.84 -5.64 6.12
CA VAL A 70 7.27 -5.68 4.72
C VAL A 70 8.76 -6.01 4.63
N TRP A 71 9.60 -5.32 5.39
CA TRP A 71 11.04 -5.56 5.41
C TRP A 71 11.38 -6.97 5.93
N VAL A 72 10.71 -7.41 6.99
CA VAL A 72 10.87 -8.76 7.55
C VAL A 72 10.48 -9.82 6.51
N ARG A 73 9.30 -9.74 5.88
CA ARG A 73 8.86 -10.77 4.91
C ARG A 73 9.71 -10.81 3.64
N THR A 74 10.13 -9.65 3.15
CA THR A 74 10.91 -9.54 1.90
C THR A 74 12.37 -9.93 2.11
N GLY A 75 12.92 -9.69 3.30
CA GLY A 75 14.35 -9.89 3.58
C GLY A 75 15.22 -8.80 2.97
N CYS A 76 14.63 -7.64 2.78
CA CYS A 76 15.30 -6.48 2.21
C CYS A 76 15.67 -5.47 3.29
N LEU A 77 16.71 -4.68 3.03
CA LEU A 77 17.15 -3.65 3.96
C LEU A 77 16.29 -2.38 3.82
N PRO A 78 15.83 -1.78 4.93
CA PRO A 78 15.02 -0.56 4.91
C PRO A 78 15.81 0.69 4.48
N GLY A 79 17.15 0.63 4.43
CA GLY A 79 17.99 1.78 4.10
C GLY A 79 18.05 2.83 5.21
N LEU A 80 17.98 2.38 6.46
CA LEU A 80 18.08 3.20 7.68
C LEU A 80 19.46 2.98 8.33
N SER A 81 19.56 2.97 9.66
CA SER A 81 20.79 2.63 10.36
C SER A 81 21.01 1.10 10.43
N PRO A 82 22.25 0.62 10.64
CA PRO A 82 22.55 -0.80 10.82
C PRO A 82 21.72 -1.49 11.91
N GLU A 83 21.29 -0.74 12.93
CA GLU A 83 20.43 -1.26 14.00
C GLU A 83 19.06 -1.73 13.46
N TYR A 84 18.50 -1.04 12.47
CA TYR A 84 17.25 -1.47 11.82
C TYR A 84 17.45 -2.74 10.99
N ASP A 85 18.62 -2.88 10.36
CA ASP A 85 18.98 -4.08 9.61
C ASP A 85 19.09 -5.29 10.55
N GLU A 86 19.71 -5.12 11.72
CA GLU A 86 19.77 -6.14 12.76
C GLU A 86 18.38 -6.54 13.28
N ILE A 87 17.48 -5.58 13.51
CA ILE A 87 16.10 -5.88 13.93
C ILE A 87 15.39 -6.73 12.88
N VAL A 88 15.52 -6.40 11.59
CA VAL A 88 14.93 -7.18 10.50
C VAL A 88 15.52 -8.58 10.48
N ASN A 89 16.84 -8.72 10.57
CA ASN A 89 17.51 -10.02 10.55
C ASN A 89 17.11 -10.89 11.74
N ASN A 90 17.08 -10.32 12.95
CA ASN A 90 16.71 -11.05 14.17
C ASN A 90 15.26 -11.55 14.13
N GLU A 91 14.31 -10.72 13.68
CA GLU A 91 12.91 -11.14 13.52
C GLU A 91 12.76 -12.27 12.48
N ARG A 92 13.53 -12.22 11.39
CA ARG A 92 13.52 -13.29 10.38
C ARG A 92 14.06 -14.61 10.91
N ILE A 93 15.08 -14.57 11.79
CA ILE A 93 15.61 -15.77 12.46
C ILE A 93 14.58 -16.33 13.45
N GLN A 94 13.90 -15.46 14.20
CA GLN A 94 12.92 -15.86 15.20
C GLN A 94 11.60 -16.36 14.58
N ARG A 95 11.25 -15.88 13.38
CA ARG A 95 9.95 -16.14 12.72
C ARG A 95 10.11 -16.59 11.27
N PRO A 96 10.76 -17.74 11.02
CA PRO A 96 11.00 -18.24 9.67
C PRO A 96 9.71 -18.52 8.87
N GLU A 97 8.58 -18.76 9.55
CA GLU A 97 7.27 -18.99 8.95
C GLU A 97 6.67 -17.76 8.25
N LEU A 98 7.12 -16.56 8.60
CA LEU A 98 6.69 -15.32 7.94
C LEU A 98 7.41 -15.11 6.60
N LEU A 99 8.43 -15.91 6.31
CA LEU A 99 9.27 -15.73 5.14
C LEU A 99 8.59 -16.31 3.90
N THR A 100 8.53 -15.51 2.83
CA THR A 100 8.13 -16.03 1.52
C THR A 100 9.16 -17.08 1.07
N GLY A 101 8.70 -18.18 0.47
CA GLY A 101 9.48 -19.40 0.17
C GLY A 101 10.67 -19.27 -0.80
N ARG A 102 11.23 -18.07 -0.98
CA ARG A 102 12.49 -17.81 -1.70
C ARG A 102 13.63 -17.63 -0.70
N SER A 103 13.85 -18.61 0.17
CA SER A 103 14.61 -18.48 1.42
C SER A 103 16.14 -18.30 1.26
N ASN A 104 16.74 -18.61 0.11
CA ASN A 104 18.21 -18.63 -0.04
C ASN A 104 18.81 -17.48 -0.87
N MET A 105 18.12 -16.35 -1.00
CA MET A 105 18.69 -15.15 -1.67
C MET A 105 19.15 -14.12 -0.65
N THR A 106 20.34 -13.56 -0.89
CA THR A 106 20.88 -12.38 -0.20
C THR A 106 20.05 -11.14 -0.52
N TYR A 107 20.22 -10.08 0.27
CA TYR A 107 19.61 -8.77 0.01
C TYR A 107 19.89 -8.27 -1.41
N HIS A 108 21.15 -8.30 -1.86
CA HIS A 108 21.53 -7.77 -3.17
C HIS A 108 20.87 -8.52 -4.32
N GLU A 109 20.81 -9.85 -4.24
CA GLU A 109 20.13 -10.66 -5.25
C GLU A 109 18.63 -10.38 -5.31
N ARG A 110 17.98 -10.21 -4.14
CA ARG A 110 16.55 -9.82 -4.08
C ARG A 110 16.32 -8.45 -4.71
N LYS A 111 17.20 -7.49 -4.43
CA LYS A 111 17.11 -6.13 -4.96
C LYS A 111 17.22 -6.12 -6.48
N LEU A 112 18.23 -6.81 -7.03
CA LEU A 112 18.44 -6.95 -8.47
C LEU A 112 17.30 -7.70 -9.17
N ALA A 113 16.71 -8.69 -8.49
CA ALA A 113 15.55 -9.43 -9.01
C ALA A 113 14.21 -8.66 -8.88
N GLY A 114 14.23 -7.41 -8.40
CA GLY A 114 13.02 -6.60 -8.24
C GLY A 114 12.08 -7.10 -7.12
N LEU A 115 12.62 -7.81 -6.13
CA LEU A 115 11.88 -8.41 -5.00
C LEU A 115 11.89 -7.56 -3.73
N CYS A 116 12.58 -6.42 -3.78
CA CYS A 116 12.62 -5.46 -2.68
C CYS A 116 11.77 -4.24 -3.01
N PRO A 117 10.99 -3.72 -2.04
CA PRO A 117 10.44 -2.39 -2.17
C PRO A 117 11.56 -1.35 -2.26
N LEU A 118 11.23 -0.19 -2.81
CA LEU A 118 12.09 0.98 -2.74
C LEU A 118 12.02 1.58 -1.34
N ASN A 119 13.17 1.94 -0.78
CA ASN A 119 13.22 2.76 0.44
C ASN A 119 12.98 4.24 0.11
N ALA A 120 12.83 5.08 1.15
CA ALA A 120 12.48 6.49 0.95
C ALA A 120 13.50 7.26 0.10
N LEU A 121 14.80 6.97 0.26
CA LEU A 121 15.85 7.60 -0.54
C LEU A 121 15.74 7.23 -2.02
N GLU A 122 15.47 5.97 -2.32
CA GLU A 122 15.30 5.49 -3.69
C GLU A 122 14.03 6.03 -4.34
N VAL A 123 12.91 6.06 -3.61
CA VAL A 123 11.66 6.70 -4.09
C VAL A 123 11.92 8.17 -4.39
N THR A 124 12.61 8.88 -3.49
CA THR A 124 12.96 10.30 -3.69
C THR A 124 13.78 10.49 -4.96
N ARG A 125 14.85 9.69 -5.15
CA ARG A 125 15.70 9.76 -6.34
C ARG A 125 14.91 9.46 -7.62
N LEU A 126 14.03 8.47 -7.57
CA LEU A 126 13.18 8.10 -8.70
C LEU A 126 12.24 9.25 -9.09
N LEU A 127 11.56 9.87 -8.13
CA LEU A 127 10.69 11.01 -8.40
C LEU A 127 11.44 12.19 -9.01
N LYS A 128 12.63 12.52 -8.48
CA LYS A 128 13.50 13.55 -9.07
C LYS A 128 13.91 13.21 -10.50
N ALA A 129 14.29 11.96 -10.75
CA ALA A 129 14.70 11.50 -12.08
C ALA A 129 13.53 11.53 -13.09
N LEU A 130 12.30 11.30 -12.62
CA LEU A 130 11.08 11.43 -13.43
C LEU A 130 10.62 12.89 -13.62
N GLY A 131 11.34 13.86 -13.06
CA GLY A 131 11.05 15.28 -13.24
C GLY A 131 9.99 15.84 -12.29
N ALA A 132 9.69 15.16 -11.18
CA ALA A 132 8.80 15.71 -10.16
C ALA A 132 9.38 17.03 -9.61
N PRO A 133 8.64 18.15 -9.67
CA PRO A 133 9.15 19.42 -9.18
C PRO A 133 9.18 19.42 -7.65
N LYS A 134 10.07 20.22 -7.05
CA LYS A 134 10.18 20.30 -5.58
C LYS A 134 8.86 20.68 -4.89
N ASN A 135 8.04 21.51 -5.52
CA ASN A 135 6.73 21.89 -5.01
C ASN A 135 5.61 20.88 -5.34
N ALA A 136 5.93 19.69 -5.84
CA ALA A 136 4.95 18.63 -6.07
C ALA A 136 4.17 18.35 -4.80
N ARG A 137 2.84 18.29 -4.91
CA ARG A 137 1.95 17.89 -3.84
C ARG A 137 1.87 16.37 -3.84
N ILE A 138 2.23 15.75 -2.73
CA ILE A 138 2.29 14.31 -2.59
C ILE A 138 1.34 13.89 -1.49
N TYR A 139 0.40 13.02 -1.85
CA TYR A 139 -0.32 12.19 -0.90
C TYR A 139 0.43 10.88 -0.73
N TRP A 140 0.72 10.46 0.50
CA TRP A 140 1.31 9.15 0.75
C TRP A 140 0.34 8.22 1.49
N ALA A 141 0.11 7.06 0.90
CA ALA A 141 -0.75 5.99 1.39
C ALA A 141 0.13 4.88 1.97
N GLY A 142 -0.04 4.56 3.24
CA GLY A 142 0.73 3.51 3.89
C GLY A 142 0.47 3.42 5.38
N GLY A 143 0.90 2.31 5.98
CA GLY A 143 0.96 2.19 7.43
C GLY A 143 2.15 2.94 8.04
N PRO A 144 2.31 2.87 9.38
CA PRO A 144 3.45 3.46 10.05
C PRO A 144 4.78 2.93 9.48
N PRO A 145 5.65 3.81 8.95
CA PRO A 145 6.94 3.39 8.42
C PRO A 145 7.83 2.83 9.54
N PHE A 146 8.59 1.79 9.23
CA PHE A 146 9.63 1.31 10.13
C PHE A 146 10.70 2.39 10.28
N GLY A 147 10.99 2.82 11.50
CA GLY A 147 11.82 3.99 11.75
C GLY A 147 11.05 5.32 11.80
N GLY A 148 9.71 5.30 11.82
CA GLY A 148 8.91 6.47 12.13
C GLY A 148 9.04 7.59 11.08
N LYS A 149 8.84 8.83 11.51
CA LYS A 149 8.87 9.99 10.61
C LYS A 149 10.27 10.19 10.01
N GLU A 150 11.30 9.77 10.73
CA GLU A 150 12.70 9.83 10.34
C GLU A 150 12.96 9.02 9.07
N ALA A 151 12.29 7.87 8.91
CA ALA A 151 12.39 7.06 7.71
C ALA A 151 11.88 7.78 6.44
N LEU A 152 11.02 8.79 6.59
CA LEU A 152 10.47 9.59 5.49
C LEU A 152 11.28 10.86 5.19
N LEU A 153 12.34 11.15 5.96
CA LEU A 153 13.16 12.37 5.78
C LEU A 153 13.69 12.57 4.36
N PRO A 154 14.13 11.53 3.61
CA PRO A 154 14.55 11.74 2.23
C PRO A 154 13.43 12.33 1.35
N LEU A 155 12.18 11.94 1.57
CA LEU A 155 11.03 12.42 0.82
C LEU A 155 10.60 13.81 1.29
N THR A 156 10.42 14.00 2.60
CA THR A 156 9.93 15.27 3.16
C THR A 156 10.94 16.41 3.03
N GLY A 157 12.24 16.09 2.99
CA GLY A 157 13.30 17.06 2.72
C GLY A 157 13.35 17.56 1.28
N GLU A 158 12.94 16.74 0.31
CA GLU A 158 12.89 17.14 -1.11
C GLU A 158 11.54 17.73 -1.51
N PHE A 159 10.45 17.17 -0.98
CA PHE A 159 9.06 17.52 -1.30
C PHE A 159 8.34 18.01 -0.03
N PRO A 160 8.30 19.32 0.26
CA PRO A 160 7.71 19.85 1.49
C PRO A 160 6.18 19.73 1.54
N HIS A 161 5.50 19.51 0.41
CA HIS A 161 4.06 19.30 0.34
C HIS A 161 3.72 17.81 0.38
N PHE A 162 4.01 17.16 1.50
CA PHE A 162 3.89 15.71 1.68
C PHE A 162 2.90 15.39 2.80
N TYR A 163 1.77 14.79 2.45
CA TYR A 163 0.61 14.63 3.34
C TYR A 163 0.09 13.20 3.33
N ASN A 164 -0.44 12.72 4.45
CA ASN A 164 -1.29 11.53 4.51
C ASN A 164 -2.72 11.88 4.94
N LYS A 165 -3.56 10.86 5.13
CA LYS A 165 -4.93 11.04 5.62
C LYS A 165 -4.98 11.72 6.99
N GLU A 166 -4.02 11.44 7.87
CA GLU A 166 -3.94 12.04 9.21
C GLU A 166 -3.61 13.55 9.15
N ASP A 167 -2.75 13.96 8.21
CA ASP A 167 -2.42 15.38 7.98
C ASP A 167 -3.58 16.16 7.35
N LEU A 168 -4.40 15.49 6.54
CA LEU A 168 -5.50 16.11 5.79
C LEU A 168 -6.82 16.14 6.57
N ALA A 169 -7.03 15.22 7.52
CA ALA A 169 -8.25 15.13 8.29
C ALA A 169 -8.35 16.24 9.34
N LEU A 170 -9.56 16.76 9.55
CA LEU A 170 -9.84 17.62 10.69
C LEU A 170 -9.97 16.77 11.97
N PRO A 171 -9.79 17.37 13.15
CA PRO A 171 -9.99 16.67 14.42
C PRO A 171 -11.34 15.95 14.45
N GLY A 172 -11.33 14.66 14.80
CA GLY A 172 -12.53 13.83 14.89
C GLY A 172 -12.97 13.16 13.58
N GLU A 173 -12.53 13.59 12.40
CA GLU A 173 -13.06 13.04 11.14
C GLU A 173 -12.66 11.58 10.88
N LEU A 174 -11.50 11.15 11.39
CA LEU A 174 -11.01 9.77 11.26
C LEU A 174 -11.40 8.87 12.43
N GLU A 175 -11.86 9.43 13.56
CA GLU A 175 -12.18 8.67 14.77
C GLU A 175 -13.20 7.53 14.55
N PRO A 176 -14.25 7.68 13.71
CA PRO A 176 -15.18 6.58 13.43
C PRO A 176 -14.55 5.38 12.73
N PHE A 177 -13.36 5.54 12.15
CA PHE A 177 -12.70 4.57 11.28
C PHE A 177 -11.38 4.03 11.84
N SER A 178 -10.77 4.72 12.80
CA SER A 178 -9.40 4.49 13.30
C SER A 178 -9.13 3.06 13.77
N ASN A 179 -10.14 2.39 14.35
CA ASN A 179 -10.02 1.01 14.84
C ASN A 179 -10.16 -0.06 13.74
N ARG A 180 -10.29 0.33 12.47
CA ARG A 180 -10.52 -0.58 11.34
C ARG A 180 -9.48 -0.33 10.25
N ALA A 181 -8.35 -1.03 10.34
CA ALA A 181 -7.23 -0.91 9.39
C ALA A 181 -7.65 -1.05 7.92
N SER A 182 -8.57 -1.96 7.60
CA SER A 182 -9.09 -2.14 6.23
C SER A 182 -9.89 -0.94 5.74
N VAL A 183 -10.59 -0.22 6.63
CA VAL A 183 -11.31 1.00 6.28
C VAL A 183 -10.35 2.17 6.11
N MET A 184 -9.33 2.27 6.96
CA MET A 184 -8.27 3.27 6.81
C MET A 184 -7.53 3.10 5.46
N ALA A 185 -7.24 1.86 5.07
CA ALA A 185 -6.66 1.56 3.76
C ALA A 185 -7.63 1.85 2.59
N ALA A 186 -8.94 1.73 2.80
CA ALA A 186 -9.94 2.11 1.80
C ALA A 186 -9.98 3.63 1.58
N ILE A 187 -9.77 4.42 2.64
CA ILE A 187 -9.62 5.88 2.53
C ILE A 187 -8.37 6.21 1.71
N ASP A 188 -7.23 5.58 2.03
CA ASP A 188 -5.99 5.72 1.26
C ASP A 188 -6.17 5.36 -0.22
N TYR A 189 -6.94 4.29 -0.51
CA TYR A 189 -7.30 3.90 -1.88
C TYR A 189 -8.07 5.02 -2.60
N ILE A 190 -9.13 5.56 -1.98
CA ILE A 190 -9.99 6.57 -2.63
C ILE A 190 -9.19 7.83 -2.96
N VAL A 191 -8.35 8.30 -2.02
CA VAL A 191 -7.51 9.47 -2.27
C VAL A 191 -6.46 9.16 -3.35
N SER A 192 -5.90 7.96 -3.38
CA SER A 192 -4.93 7.57 -4.41
C SER A 192 -5.56 7.43 -5.79
N GLU A 193 -6.77 6.90 -5.90
CA GLU A 193 -7.53 6.74 -7.14
C GLU A 193 -7.89 8.10 -7.77
N ASN A 194 -8.11 9.13 -6.95
CA ASN A 194 -8.44 10.49 -7.39
C ASN A 194 -7.20 11.37 -7.66
N SER A 195 -6.00 10.77 -7.72
CA SER A 195 -4.75 11.50 -7.99
C SER A 195 -4.47 11.62 -9.48
N ASP A 196 -3.67 12.63 -9.87
CA ASP A 196 -3.26 12.82 -11.27
C ASP A 196 -2.19 11.82 -11.70
N VAL A 197 -1.36 11.40 -10.75
CA VAL A 197 -0.31 10.40 -10.96
C VAL A 197 -0.31 9.48 -9.74
N PHE A 198 -0.36 8.17 -9.97
CA PHE A 198 -0.26 7.17 -8.93
C PHE A 198 1.00 6.31 -9.10
N MET A 199 1.79 6.16 -8.03
CA MET A 199 2.97 5.31 -7.99
C MET A 199 2.85 4.26 -6.88
N PRO A 200 2.69 2.97 -7.22
CA PRO A 200 2.65 1.90 -6.23
C PRO A 200 4.04 1.43 -5.81
N SER A 201 4.20 1.09 -4.53
CA SER A 201 5.34 0.29 -4.06
C SER A 201 5.18 -1.21 -4.34
N HIS A 202 6.29 -1.93 -4.26
CA HIS A 202 6.40 -3.37 -4.52
C HIS A 202 5.44 -4.21 -3.67
N GLY A 203 4.78 -5.18 -4.30
CA GLY A 203 3.99 -6.22 -3.62
C GLY A 203 2.71 -5.73 -2.94
N GLY A 204 2.26 -4.50 -3.22
CA GLY A 204 1.03 -3.93 -2.69
C GLY A 204 -0.20 -4.26 -3.54
N ASN A 205 -1.23 -4.89 -2.95
CA ASN A 205 -2.49 -5.18 -3.65
C ASN A 205 -3.24 -3.90 -4.10
N MET A 206 -3.02 -2.77 -3.43
CA MET A 206 -3.59 -1.48 -3.84
C MET A 206 -3.16 -1.11 -5.26
N GLY A 207 -1.91 -1.39 -5.64
CA GLY A 207 -1.43 -1.11 -6.98
C GLY A 207 -2.18 -1.91 -8.05
N HIS A 208 -2.48 -3.18 -7.78
CA HIS A 208 -3.29 -4.01 -8.68
C HIS A 208 -4.75 -3.55 -8.77
N ALA A 209 -5.31 -3.03 -7.68
CA ALA A 209 -6.70 -2.56 -7.64
C ALA A 209 -6.90 -1.25 -8.42
N ILE A 210 -5.91 -0.35 -8.44
CA ILE A 210 -5.99 0.93 -9.17
C ILE A 210 -5.75 0.76 -10.68
N GLN A 211 -5.08 -0.31 -11.10
CA GLN A 211 -4.69 -0.57 -12.50
C GLN A 211 -5.72 -1.40 -13.32
N VAL A 212 -7.00 -1.45 -12.88
CA VAL A 212 -8.04 -2.34 -13.46
C VAL A 212 -8.68 -1.79 -14.73
#